data_AF-A0A133KEU1-F1
#
_entry.id   AF-A0A133KEU1-F1
#
_cell.length_a   1.000
_cell.length_b   1.000
_cell.length_c   1.000
_cell.angle_alpha   90.00
_cell.angle_beta   90.00
_cell.angle_gamma   90.00
#
_symmetry.space_group_name_H-M   'P 1'
#
loop_
_entity.id
_entity.type
_entity.pdbx_description
1 polymer ?
#
loop_
_entity_poly.entity_id
_entity_poly.type
_entity_poly.pdbx_seq_one_letter_code
_entity_poly.pdbx_strand_id
1 'polypeptide(L)'
;MIDELEIFRRYQKTKDINLRNEIALNNISLVHYAIKNIFVPNHNDYEELEQEGFIGLLKAIENFNPNLGFKFSSFAYKYILSASRFRLDYNKDTSLDEPVKNKSIGDPDDIELIDTIEDTTIDIPRDVENESISERIKKILTKDEYTCINLFYKYDFTLKEIAKYMNISVHVLYRIRNKAIIKIKGNPYFQSYKNEIEKENNISYLKAYDYSVPRVQSSNISNPVWEILLEREKLENKIIKQALI
;
A
#
# COMPACT_ATOMS: atom_id res chain seq x y z
N MET A 1 -29.65 -48.10 -20.18
CA MET A 1 -28.78 -47.18 -19.43
C MET A 1 -27.51 -47.94 -19.10
N ILE A 2 -26.37 -47.48 -19.61
CA ILE A 2 -25.06 -48.03 -19.21
C ILE A 2 -24.87 -47.65 -17.74
N ASP A 3 -24.43 -48.59 -16.92
CA ASP A 3 -24.15 -48.36 -15.50
C ASP A 3 -23.04 -47.30 -15.37
N GLU A 4 -23.30 -46.24 -14.58
CA GLU A 4 -22.36 -45.13 -14.35
C GLU A 4 -20.98 -45.66 -13.93
N LEU A 5 -20.96 -46.70 -13.10
CA LEU A 5 -19.74 -47.36 -12.63
C LEU A 5 -18.95 -48.03 -13.75
N GLU A 6 -19.63 -48.57 -14.77
CA GLU A 6 -18.99 -49.26 -15.88
C GLU A 6 -18.30 -48.26 -16.82
N ILE A 7 -18.91 -47.09 -17.04
CA ILE A 7 -18.31 -45.98 -17.79
C ILE A 7 -17.02 -45.52 -17.08
N PHE A 8 -17.05 -45.31 -15.77
CA PHE A 8 -15.86 -44.91 -15.02
C PHE A 8 -14.77 -45.99 -15.02
N ARG A 9 -15.13 -47.27 -14.92
CA ARG A 9 -14.16 -48.38 -15.02
C ARG A 9 -13.49 -48.41 -16.39
N ARG A 10 -14.25 -48.16 -17.46
CA ARG A 10 -13.70 -48.06 -18.83
C ARG A 10 -12.79 -46.84 -18.97
N TYR A 11 -13.20 -45.70 -18.41
CA TYR A 11 -12.37 -44.49 -18.41
C TYR A 11 -11.06 -44.68 -17.66
N GLN A 12 -11.06 -45.34 -16.51
CA GLN A 12 -9.83 -45.59 -15.76
C GLN A 12 -8.82 -46.45 -16.53
N LYS A 13 -9.28 -47.41 -17.34
CA LYS A 13 -8.42 -48.28 -18.15
C LYS A 13 -7.90 -47.61 -19.42
N THR A 14 -8.73 -46.81 -20.07
CA THR A 14 -8.45 -46.25 -21.41
C THR A 14 -7.91 -44.83 -21.36
N LYS A 15 -8.29 -44.06 -20.33
CA LYS A 15 -8.09 -42.60 -20.22
C LYS A 15 -8.50 -41.84 -21.49
N ASP A 16 -9.53 -42.34 -22.16
CA ASP A 16 -10.07 -41.73 -23.38
C ASP A 16 -10.74 -40.38 -23.08
N ILE A 17 -10.32 -39.35 -23.82
CA ILE A 17 -10.81 -37.98 -23.70
C ILE A 17 -12.29 -37.90 -24.08
N ASN A 18 -12.73 -38.67 -25.09
CA ASN A 18 -14.13 -38.65 -25.51
C ASN A 18 -15.06 -39.14 -24.39
N LEU A 19 -14.63 -40.18 -23.68
CA LEU A 19 -15.36 -40.74 -22.56
C LEU A 19 -15.38 -39.78 -21.36
N ARG A 20 -14.26 -39.07 -21.10
CA ARG A 20 -14.22 -37.99 -20.10
C ARG A 20 -15.23 -36.90 -20.43
N ASN A 21 -15.27 -36.48 -21.69
CA ASN A 21 -16.17 -35.42 -22.15
C ASN A 21 -17.64 -35.86 -22.04
N GLU A 22 -17.96 -37.11 -22.39
CA GLU A 22 -19.30 -37.67 -22.20
C GLU A 22 -19.74 -37.66 -20.73
N ILE A 23 -18.86 -38.10 -19.82
CA ILE A 23 -19.11 -38.04 -18.37
C ILE A 23 -19.33 -36.59 -17.92
N ALA A 24 -18.51 -35.66 -18.38
CA ALA A 24 -18.62 -34.25 -18.02
C ALA A 24 -19.97 -33.65 -18.49
N LEU A 25 -20.37 -33.90 -19.75
CA LEU A 25 -21.63 -33.43 -20.31
C LEU A 25 -22.85 -33.95 -19.54
N ASN A 26 -22.82 -35.22 -19.10
CA ASN A 26 -23.90 -35.81 -18.30
C ASN A 26 -24.00 -35.21 -16.88
N ASN A 27 -22.97 -34.51 -16.40
CA ASN A 27 -22.88 -33.97 -15.05
C ASN A 27 -22.87 -32.42 -14.99
N ILE A 28 -23.20 -31.73 -16.10
CA ILE A 28 -23.24 -30.25 -16.14
C ILE A 28 -24.14 -29.67 -15.05
N SER A 29 -25.34 -30.22 -14.87
CA SER A 29 -26.30 -29.74 -13.87
C SER A 29 -25.76 -29.78 -12.43
N LEU A 30 -24.82 -30.67 -12.14
CA LEU A 30 -24.17 -30.75 -10.82
C LEU A 30 -23.30 -29.51 -10.55
N VAL A 31 -22.65 -28.97 -11.58
CA VAL A 31 -21.84 -27.74 -11.47
C VAL A 31 -22.75 -26.57 -11.12
N HIS A 32 -23.80 -26.34 -11.90
CA HIS A 32 -24.78 -25.27 -11.62
C HIS A 32 -25.40 -25.40 -10.23
N TYR A 33 -25.72 -26.62 -9.80
CA TYR A 33 -26.24 -26.88 -8.46
C TYR A 33 -25.24 -26.51 -7.35
N ALA A 34 -23.96 -26.85 -7.53
CA ALA A 34 -22.92 -26.59 -6.54
C ALA A 34 -22.57 -25.10 -6.43
N ILE A 35 -22.43 -24.40 -7.56
CA ILE A 35 -22.05 -22.97 -7.58
C ILE A 35 -23.20 -22.07 -7.13
N LYS A 36 -24.46 -22.49 -7.29
CA LYS A 36 -25.64 -21.70 -6.88
C LYS A 36 -25.59 -21.26 -5.41
N ASN A 37 -25.04 -22.08 -4.52
CA ASN A 37 -24.93 -21.76 -3.09
C ASN A 37 -23.76 -20.82 -2.76
N ILE A 38 -22.83 -20.63 -3.69
CA ILE A 38 -21.65 -19.78 -3.53
C ILE A 38 -21.82 -18.45 -4.25
N PHE A 39 -22.60 -18.42 -5.33
CA PHE A 39 -22.81 -17.22 -6.12
C PHE A 39 -23.45 -16.10 -5.30
N VAL A 40 -22.82 -14.93 -5.35
CA VAL A 40 -23.31 -13.69 -4.73
C VAL A 40 -23.36 -12.62 -5.83
N PRO A 41 -24.54 -12.09 -6.16
CA PRO A 41 -24.68 -11.03 -7.15
C PRO A 41 -23.75 -9.84 -6.86
N ASN A 42 -23.16 -9.26 -7.90
CA ASN A 42 -22.25 -8.12 -7.85
C ASN A 42 -20.93 -8.34 -7.09
N HIS A 43 -20.68 -9.56 -6.60
CA HIS A 43 -19.42 -9.92 -5.94
C HIS A 43 -18.60 -10.90 -6.77
N ASN A 44 -19.26 -11.81 -7.50
CA ASN A 44 -18.59 -12.77 -8.36
C ASN A 44 -19.37 -12.93 -9.65
N ASP A 45 -18.65 -13.10 -10.76
CA ASP A 45 -19.24 -13.44 -12.05
C ASP A 45 -19.71 -14.92 -12.04
N TYR A 46 -20.93 -15.15 -12.51
CA TYR A 46 -21.49 -16.49 -12.61
C TYR A 46 -20.74 -17.34 -13.64
N GLU A 47 -20.36 -16.75 -14.78
CA GLU A 47 -19.66 -17.47 -15.85
C GLU A 47 -18.26 -17.90 -15.39
N GLU A 48 -17.60 -17.06 -14.60
CA GLU A 48 -16.29 -17.37 -14.02
C GLU A 48 -16.37 -18.55 -13.01
N LEU A 49 -17.37 -18.50 -12.11
CA LEU A 49 -17.63 -19.59 -11.18
C LEU A 49 -18.01 -20.90 -11.89
N GLU A 50 -18.76 -20.80 -12.98
CA GLU A 50 -19.13 -21.94 -13.81
C GLU A 50 -17.90 -22.57 -14.46
N GLN A 51 -17.01 -21.78 -15.05
CA GLN A 51 -15.76 -22.26 -15.65
C GLN A 51 -14.88 -22.99 -14.64
N GLU A 52 -14.72 -22.44 -13.44
CA GLU A 52 -13.99 -23.09 -12.34
C GLU A 52 -14.67 -24.35 -11.85
N GLY A 53 -16.00 -24.33 -11.78
CA GLY A 53 -16.79 -25.49 -11.44
C GLY A 53 -16.57 -26.63 -12.44
N PHE A 54 -16.48 -26.35 -13.74
CA PHE A 54 -16.15 -27.33 -14.77
C PHE A 54 -14.71 -27.86 -14.64
N ILE A 55 -13.74 -27.01 -14.31
CA ILE A 55 -12.36 -27.44 -14.03
C ILE A 55 -12.35 -28.39 -12.83
N GLY A 56 -13.11 -28.07 -11.77
CA GLY A 56 -13.29 -28.92 -10.60
C GLY A 56 -13.93 -30.27 -10.94
N LEU A 57 -14.95 -30.28 -11.79
CA LEU A 57 -15.61 -31.50 -12.28
C LEU A 57 -14.63 -32.38 -13.06
N LEU A 58 -13.82 -31.82 -13.97
CA LEU A 58 -12.83 -32.58 -14.73
C LEU A 58 -11.79 -33.23 -13.80
N LYS A 59 -11.29 -32.49 -12.81
CA LYS A 59 -10.40 -33.03 -11.78
C LYS A 59 -11.07 -34.15 -10.96
N ALA A 60 -12.37 -34.04 -10.68
CA ALA A 60 -13.12 -35.09 -10.00
C ALA A 60 -13.21 -36.36 -10.86
N ILE A 61 -13.49 -36.24 -12.15
CA ILE A 61 -13.56 -37.37 -13.08
C ILE A 61 -12.21 -38.10 -13.15
N GLU A 62 -11.11 -37.35 -13.19
CA GLU A 62 -9.75 -37.91 -13.27
C GLU A 62 -9.35 -38.71 -12.03
N ASN A 63 -9.81 -38.29 -10.86
CA ASN A 63 -9.44 -38.85 -9.55
C ASN A 63 -10.49 -39.78 -8.93
N PHE A 64 -11.67 -39.93 -9.54
CA PHE A 64 -12.73 -40.76 -8.99
C PHE A 64 -12.35 -42.25 -9.04
N ASN A 65 -12.62 -42.95 -7.94
CA ASN A 65 -12.41 -44.39 -7.82
C ASN A 65 -13.73 -45.15 -7.59
N PRO A 66 -14.27 -45.85 -8.60
CA PRO A 66 -15.52 -46.61 -8.51
C PRO A 66 -15.51 -47.74 -7.48
N ASN A 67 -14.32 -48.23 -7.08
CA ASN A 67 -14.21 -49.37 -6.17
C ASN A 67 -14.45 -48.99 -4.69
N LEU A 68 -14.51 -47.69 -4.38
CA LEU A 68 -14.73 -47.20 -3.01
C LEU A 68 -16.20 -47.19 -2.60
N GLY A 69 -17.15 -47.45 -3.52
CA GLY A 69 -18.57 -47.58 -3.21
C GLY A 69 -19.32 -46.26 -2.97
N PHE A 70 -18.68 -45.11 -3.16
CA PHE A 70 -19.34 -43.80 -3.09
C PHE A 70 -19.93 -43.39 -4.43
N LYS A 71 -21.04 -42.66 -4.40
CA LYS A 71 -21.61 -42.03 -5.61
C LYS A 71 -20.66 -40.96 -6.15
N PHE A 72 -20.51 -40.91 -7.47
CA PHE A 72 -19.67 -39.91 -8.12
C PHE A 72 -20.11 -38.48 -7.79
N SER A 73 -21.42 -38.21 -7.81
CA SER A 73 -21.98 -36.89 -7.49
C SER A 73 -21.53 -36.34 -6.14
N SER A 74 -21.49 -37.17 -5.09
CA SER A 74 -21.01 -36.78 -3.75
C SER A 74 -19.53 -36.40 -3.75
N PHE A 75 -18.72 -37.14 -4.52
CA PHE A 75 -17.29 -36.89 -4.64
C PHE A 75 -17.01 -35.62 -5.47
N ALA A 76 -17.64 -35.52 -6.65
CA ALA A 76 -17.50 -34.39 -7.56
C ALA A 76 -17.97 -33.08 -6.93
N TYR A 77 -19.06 -33.10 -6.16
CA TYR A 77 -19.54 -31.92 -5.44
C TYR A 77 -18.46 -31.27 -4.57
N LYS A 78 -17.65 -32.07 -3.86
CA LYS A 78 -16.55 -31.54 -3.02
C LYS A 78 -15.45 -30.90 -3.85
N TYR A 79 -15.08 -31.50 -4.99
CA TYR A 79 -14.07 -30.95 -5.90
C TYR A 79 -14.54 -29.66 -6.56
N ILE A 80 -15.79 -29.62 -7.03
CA ILE A 80 -16.40 -28.42 -7.64
C ILE A 80 -16.43 -27.26 -6.64
N LEU A 81 -16.91 -27.51 -5.41
CA LEU A 81 -16.91 -26.49 -4.36
C LEU A 81 -15.50 -26.01 -4.02
N SER A 82 -14.52 -26.92 -3.96
CA SER A 82 -13.14 -26.56 -3.63
C SER A 82 -12.50 -25.67 -4.70
N ALA A 83 -12.71 -25.98 -5.98
CA ALA A 83 -12.21 -25.17 -7.09
C ALA A 83 -12.86 -23.77 -7.09
N SER A 84 -14.19 -23.75 -6.99
CA SER A 84 -14.98 -22.50 -7.03
C SER A 84 -14.67 -21.59 -5.84
N ARG A 85 -14.48 -22.14 -4.63
CA ARG A 85 -14.14 -21.36 -3.43
C ARG A 85 -12.74 -20.75 -3.49
N PHE A 86 -11.77 -21.44 -4.07
CA PHE A 86 -10.42 -20.92 -4.17
C PHE A 86 -10.41 -19.60 -4.94
N ARG A 87 -11.17 -19.46 -6.03
CA ARG A 87 -11.25 -18.20 -6.78
C ARG A 87 -11.90 -17.04 -6.02
N LEU A 88 -12.88 -17.30 -5.16
CA LEU A 88 -13.47 -16.26 -4.30
C LEU A 88 -12.44 -15.56 -3.40
N ASP A 89 -11.37 -16.26 -3.03
CA ASP A 89 -10.32 -15.72 -2.19
C ASP A 89 -9.28 -14.89 -2.97
N TYR A 90 -9.19 -15.05 -4.30
CA TYR A 90 -8.28 -14.29 -5.17
C TYR A 90 -8.91 -13.01 -5.73
N ASN A 91 -10.23 -12.97 -6.00
CA ASN A 91 -10.92 -11.76 -6.47
C ASN A 91 -11.26 -10.76 -5.34
N LYS A 92 -10.46 -10.69 -4.27
CA LYS A 92 -10.59 -9.65 -3.24
C LYS A 92 -9.96 -8.33 -3.66
N ASP A 93 -9.08 -8.36 -4.64
CA ASP A 93 -8.41 -7.17 -5.13
C ASP A 93 -9.41 -6.38 -5.99
N THR A 94 -9.78 -5.20 -5.51
CA THR A 94 -10.60 -4.27 -6.28
C THR A 94 -9.75 -3.71 -7.41
N SER A 95 -10.22 -3.81 -8.65
CA SER A 95 -9.50 -3.16 -9.75
C SER A 95 -9.61 -1.65 -9.59
N LEU A 96 -8.50 -0.93 -9.78
CA LEU A 96 -8.52 0.53 -9.76
C LEU A 96 -9.22 1.11 -11.00
N ASP A 97 -9.38 0.30 -12.05
CA ASP A 97 -10.13 0.66 -13.26
C ASP A 97 -11.65 0.45 -13.08
N GLU A 98 -12.11 -0.04 -11.91
CA GLU A 98 -13.55 -0.11 -11.62
C GLU A 98 -14.13 1.30 -11.43
N PRO A 99 -15.35 1.57 -11.94
CA PRO A 99 -16.03 2.84 -11.70
C PRO A 99 -16.44 2.98 -10.23
N VAL A 100 -16.47 4.22 -9.74
CA VAL A 100 -16.89 4.52 -8.36
C VAL A 100 -18.36 4.11 -8.13
N LYS A 101 -18.60 3.19 -7.19
CA LYS A 101 -19.92 2.56 -6.95
C LYS A 101 -20.97 3.50 -6.32
N ASN A 102 -20.57 4.63 -5.75
CA ASN A 102 -21.45 5.58 -5.06
C ASN A 102 -21.86 6.75 -5.97
N LYS A 103 -22.67 6.50 -7.01
CA LYS A 103 -23.18 7.57 -7.88
C LYS A 103 -24.36 8.32 -7.24
N SER A 104 -24.26 9.65 -7.19
CA SER A 104 -25.45 10.51 -7.26
C SER A 104 -25.92 10.56 -8.72
N ILE A 105 -27.24 10.55 -8.93
CA ILE A 105 -27.85 10.57 -10.26
C ILE A 105 -27.47 11.89 -10.96
N GLY A 106 -26.63 11.83 -12.01
CA GLY A 106 -26.40 12.96 -12.91
C GLY A 106 -24.95 13.22 -13.34
N ASP A 107 -23.95 12.54 -12.79
CA ASP A 107 -22.56 12.84 -13.17
C ASP A 107 -22.16 12.18 -14.51
N PRO A 108 -21.56 12.96 -15.42
CA PRO A 108 -21.04 12.47 -16.69
C PRO A 108 -19.67 11.82 -16.51
N ASP A 109 -19.44 10.79 -17.31
CA ASP A 109 -18.26 9.91 -17.39
C ASP A 109 -18.00 9.00 -16.17
N ASP A 110 -17.67 7.75 -16.46
CA ASP A 110 -17.36 6.72 -15.46
C ASP A 110 -15.99 7.03 -14.84
N ILE A 111 -15.96 7.87 -13.79
CA ILE A 111 -14.75 8.10 -13.00
C ILE A 111 -14.31 6.77 -12.39
N GLU A 112 -13.07 6.37 -12.69
CA GLU A 112 -12.46 5.14 -12.18
C GLU A 112 -11.93 5.37 -10.75
N LEU A 113 -11.76 4.29 -9.98
CA LEU A 113 -11.20 4.40 -8.63
C LEU A 113 -9.77 4.98 -8.65
N ILE A 114 -8.99 4.71 -9.70
CA ILE A 114 -7.65 5.28 -9.89
C ILE A 114 -7.66 6.81 -9.89
N ASP A 115 -8.67 7.42 -10.49
CA ASP A 115 -8.79 8.88 -10.62
C ASP A 115 -9.08 9.57 -9.28
N THR A 116 -9.55 8.81 -8.30
CA THR A 116 -9.85 9.33 -6.95
C THR A 116 -8.63 9.35 -6.03
N ILE A 117 -7.51 8.75 -6.44
CA ILE A 117 -6.31 8.63 -5.62
C ILE A 117 -5.39 9.84 -5.87
N GLU A 118 -5.16 10.62 -4.82
CA GLU A 118 -4.22 11.75 -4.85
C GLU A 118 -2.78 11.30 -4.61
N ASP A 119 -1.83 11.86 -5.37
CA ASP A 119 -0.41 11.69 -5.11
C ASP A 119 0.05 12.58 -3.95
N THR A 120 0.04 12.02 -2.74
CA THR A 120 0.49 12.69 -1.52
C THR A 120 2.00 12.97 -1.45
N THR A 121 2.79 12.49 -2.42
CA THR A 121 4.25 12.70 -2.42
C THR A 121 4.66 14.02 -3.07
N ILE A 122 3.79 14.61 -3.89
CA ILE A 122 4.08 15.83 -4.64
C ILE A 122 3.32 17.00 -4.04
N ASP A 123 4.05 18.02 -3.59
CA ASP A 123 3.50 19.30 -3.11
C ASP A 123 3.96 20.42 -4.05
N ILE A 124 3.30 20.52 -5.21
CA ILE A 124 3.65 21.46 -6.27
C ILE A 124 3.71 22.91 -5.76
N PRO A 125 2.74 23.41 -4.97
CA PRO A 125 2.80 24.75 -4.39
C PRO A 125 4.08 24.97 -3.57
N ARG A 126 4.41 24.02 -2.68
CA ARG A 126 5.60 24.12 -1.84
C ARG A 126 6.90 24.01 -2.65
N ASP A 127 6.93 23.21 -3.70
CA ASP A 127 8.10 23.06 -4.56
C ASP A 127 8.41 24.37 -5.32
N VAL A 128 7.39 25.03 -5.85
CA VAL A 128 7.53 26.34 -6.51
C VAL A 128 8.02 27.40 -5.52
N GLU A 129 7.49 27.41 -4.30
CA GLU A 129 7.95 28.31 -3.24
C GLU A 129 9.42 28.05 -2.85
N ASN A 130 9.80 26.78 -2.69
CA ASN A 130 11.16 26.37 -2.36
C ASN A 130 12.17 26.80 -3.44
N GLU A 131 11.79 26.71 -4.72
CA GLU A 131 12.61 27.18 -5.83
C GLU A 131 12.80 28.70 -5.79
N SER A 132 11.72 29.46 -5.62
CA SER A 132 11.75 30.93 -5.44
C SER A 132 12.63 31.36 -4.26
N ILE A 133 12.51 30.69 -3.12
CA ILE A 133 13.35 30.92 -1.93
C ILE A 133 14.82 30.63 -2.25
N SER A 134 15.11 29.52 -2.92
CA SER A 134 16.47 29.11 -3.28
C SER A 134 17.15 30.13 -4.21
N GLU A 135 16.43 30.70 -5.16
CA GLU A 135 16.95 31.77 -6.02
C GLU A 135 17.27 33.05 -5.25
N ARG A 136 16.41 33.44 -4.30
CA ARG A 136 16.64 34.62 -3.45
C ARG A 136 17.85 34.43 -2.54
N ILE A 137 17.97 33.24 -1.93
CA ILE A 137 19.13 32.83 -1.13
C ILE A 137 20.42 32.93 -1.97
N LYS A 138 20.41 32.42 -3.21
CA LYS A 138 21.54 32.49 -4.14
C LYS A 138 22.00 33.92 -4.47
N LYS A 139 21.08 34.89 -4.49
CA LYS A 139 21.40 36.32 -4.73
C LYS A 139 22.04 37.00 -3.51
N ILE A 140 21.78 36.53 -2.30
CA ILE A 140 22.25 37.14 -1.04
C ILE A 140 23.61 36.59 -0.60
N LEU A 141 23.86 35.31 -0.88
CA LEU A 141 25.03 34.58 -0.40
C LEU A 141 26.15 34.59 -1.43
N THR A 142 27.39 34.45 -0.94
CA THR A 142 28.51 34.15 -1.85
C THR A 142 28.40 32.71 -2.35
N LYS A 143 29.14 32.37 -3.42
CA LYS A 143 29.16 31.01 -3.98
C LYS A 143 29.43 29.94 -2.91
N ASP A 144 30.44 30.14 -2.08
CA ASP A 144 30.82 29.19 -1.03
C ASP A 144 29.80 29.10 0.11
N GLU A 145 29.20 30.23 0.48
CA GLU A 145 28.13 30.29 1.48
C GLU A 145 26.87 29.57 0.97
N TYR A 146 26.49 29.79 -0.29
CA TYR A 146 25.36 29.12 -0.93
C TYR A 146 25.60 27.62 -1.07
N THR A 147 26.77 27.21 -1.55
CA THR A 147 27.14 25.78 -1.66
C THR A 147 27.08 25.08 -0.31
N CYS A 148 27.58 25.72 0.76
CA CYS A 148 27.48 25.18 2.12
C CYS A 148 26.03 24.99 2.57
N ILE A 149 25.17 26.01 2.39
CA ILE A 149 23.75 25.95 2.81
C ILE A 149 22.98 24.93 1.97
N ASN A 150 23.19 24.91 0.65
CA ASN A 150 22.50 24.00 -0.25
C ASN A 150 22.88 22.53 0.02
N LEU A 151 24.17 22.22 0.17
CA LEU A 151 24.61 20.85 0.49
C LEU A 151 24.09 20.39 1.86
N PHE A 152 24.03 21.29 2.84
CA PHE A 152 23.59 20.95 4.19
C PHE A 152 22.07 20.78 4.32
N TYR A 153 21.27 21.66 3.70
CA TYR A 153 19.82 21.69 3.89
C TYR A 153 19.01 21.01 2.77
N LYS A 154 19.54 20.90 1.54
CA LYS A 154 18.85 20.27 0.41
C LYS A 154 19.27 18.82 0.19
N TYR A 155 20.53 18.50 0.47
CA TYR A 155 21.12 17.19 0.18
C TYR A 155 21.58 16.45 1.45
N ASP A 156 21.27 16.97 2.63
CA ASP A 156 21.57 16.36 3.94
C ASP A 156 23.03 15.95 4.17
N PHE A 157 23.99 16.60 3.51
CA PHE A 157 25.41 16.34 3.75
C PHE A 157 25.83 16.84 5.13
N THR A 158 26.69 16.07 5.80
CA THR A 158 27.26 16.50 7.08
C THR A 158 28.30 17.60 6.87
N LEU A 159 28.52 18.43 7.91
CA LEU A 159 29.56 19.47 7.87
C LEU A 159 30.96 18.91 7.63
N LYS A 160 31.22 17.65 8.02
CA LYS A 160 32.51 16.99 7.75
C LYS A 160 32.66 16.65 6.27
N GLU A 161 31.62 16.13 5.64
CA GLU A 161 31.62 15.80 4.22
C GLU A 161 31.68 17.05 3.34
N ILE A 162 30.94 18.10 3.70
CA ILE A 162 30.99 19.39 3.00
C ILE A 162 32.39 20.01 3.12
N ALA A 163 33.02 19.96 4.30
CA ALA A 163 34.36 20.49 4.50
C ALA A 163 35.39 19.75 3.64
N LYS A 164 35.26 18.41 3.54
CA LYS A 164 36.07 17.57 2.66
C LYS A 164 35.82 17.90 1.18
N TYR A 165 34.57 18.07 0.78
CA TYR A 165 34.18 18.42 -0.59
C TYR A 165 34.74 19.78 -1.03
N MET A 166 34.69 20.77 -0.13
CA MET A 166 35.21 22.12 -0.38
C MET A 166 36.71 22.26 -0.13
N ASN A 167 37.39 21.18 0.29
CA ASN A 167 38.81 21.17 0.65
C ASN A 167 39.21 22.25 1.68
N ILE A 168 38.38 22.41 2.72
CA ILE A 168 38.58 23.38 3.82
C ILE A 168 38.47 22.70 5.18
N SER A 169 38.98 23.36 6.23
CA SER A 169 38.78 22.90 7.61
C SER A 169 37.30 23.04 8.04
N VAL A 170 36.83 22.08 8.84
CA VAL A 170 35.48 22.10 9.45
C VAL A 170 35.25 23.40 10.21
N HIS A 171 36.26 23.92 10.91
CA HIS A 171 36.14 25.21 11.63
C HIS A 171 35.88 26.39 10.68
N VAL A 172 36.50 26.39 9.50
CA VAL A 172 36.26 27.41 8.47
C VAL A 172 34.85 27.27 7.90
N LEU A 173 34.41 26.03 7.65
CA LEU A 173 33.05 25.77 7.18
C LEU A 173 31.98 26.24 8.19
N TYR A 174 32.19 26.03 9.49
CA TYR A 174 31.30 26.58 10.54
C TYR A 174 31.18 28.10 10.47
N ARG A 175 32.30 28.80 10.23
CA ARG A 175 32.28 30.27 10.06
C ARG A 175 31.52 30.69 8.80
N ILE A 176 31.72 29.98 7.69
CA ILE A 176 31.00 30.21 6.42
C ILE A 176 29.49 30.02 6.63
N ARG A 177 29.08 28.90 7.26
CA ARG A 177 27.68 28.62 7.58
C ARG A 177 27.07 29.67 8.49
N ASN A 178 27.76 30.06 9.57
CA ASN A 178 27.23 31.05 10.50
C ASN A 178 27.08 32.43 9.84
N LYS A 179 28.05 32.83 9.01
CA LYS A 179 27.97 34.06 8.20
C LYS A 179 26.80 34.01 7.22
N ALA A 180 26.60 32.87 6.56
CA ALA A 180 25.47 32.63 5.68
C ALA A 180 24.12 32.80 6.40
N ILE A 181 23.97 32.15 7.56
CA ILE A 181 22.73 32.22 8.38
C ILE A 181 22.45 33.66 8.82
N ILE A 182 23.46 34.42 9.25
CA ILE A 182 23.30 35.81 9.67
C ILE A 182 22.80 36.66 8.50
N LYS A 183 23.34 36.48 7.29
CA LYS A 183 22.88 37.19 6.08
C LYS A 183 21.44 36.86 5.70
N ILE A 184 21.05 35.57 5.78
CA ILE A 184 19.67 35.15 5.51
C ILE A 184 18.73 35.79 6.53
N LYS A 185 19.03 35.66 7.84
CA LYS A 185 18.21 36.23 8.93
C LYS A 185 18.14 37.75 8.92
N GLY A 186 19.18 38.41 8.42
CA GLY A 186 19.24 39.87 8.30
C GLY A 186 18.47 40.43 7.10
N ASN A 187 18.01 39.58 6.18
CA ASN A 187 17.32 40.05 4.99
C ASN A 187 15.84 40.41 5.29
N PRO A 188 15.35 41.58 4.87
CA PRO A 188 13.97 42.00 5.09
C PRO A 188 12.92 41.00 4.57
N TYR A 189 13.17 40.38 3.41
CA TYR A 189 12.26 39.38 2.84
C TYR A 189 12.08 38.18 3.78
N PHE A 190 13.18 37.60 4.26
CA PHE A 190 13.10 36.44 5.15
C PHE A 190 12.58 36.77 6.54
N GLN A 191 12.70 38.02 6.99
CA GLN A 191 12.06 38.48 8.22
C GLN A 191 10.54 38.57 8.06
N SER A 192 10.06 39.17 6.96
CA SER A 192 8.62 39.23 6.66
C SER A 192 8.05 37.82 6.48
N TYR A 193 8.72 36.97 5.69
CA TYR A 193 8.33 35.58 5.47
C TYR A 193 8.24 34.78 6.78
N LYS A 194 9.23 34.95 7.68
CA LYS A 194 9.21 34.34 9.01
C LYS A 194 7.99 34.82 9.82
N ASN A 195 7.69 36.11 9.80
CA ASN A 195 6.55 36.68 10.53
C ASN A 195 5.20 36.21 9.96
N GLU A 196 5.10 35.98 8.65
CA GLU A 196 3.92 35.43 7.99
C GLU A 196 3.68 33.98 8.44
N ILE A 197 4.70 33.14 8.37
CA ILE A 197 4.65 31.75 8.86
C ILE A 197 4.32 31.70 10.35
N GLU A 198 4.93 32.57 11.18
CA GLU A 198 4.63 32.62 12.62
C GLU A 198 3.18 33.07 12.91
N LYS A 199 2.58 33.89 12.03
CA LYS A 199 1.16 34.26 12.14
C LYS A 199 0.24 33.12 11.74
N GLU A 200 0.50 32.46 10.62
CA GLU A 200 -0.27 31.28 10.17
C GLU A 200 -0.24 30.16 11.19
N ASN A 201 0.93 29.85 11.75
CA ASN A 201 1.06 28.83 12.80
C ASN A 201 0.40 29.23 14.13
N ASN A 202 0.27 30.52 14.43
CA ASN A 202 -0.47 31.01 15.61
C ASN A 202 -2.00 31.08 15.41
N ILE A 203 -2.50 30.92 14.17
CA ILE A 203 -3.94 30.83 13.87
C ILE A 203 -4.44 29.37 13.98
N SER A 204 -3.52 28.39 14.03
CA SER A 204 -3.82 27.01 14.40
C SER A 204 -3.96 26.88 15.92
N TYR A 205 -5.06 26.30 16.39
CA TYR A 205 -5.57 26.31 17.78
C TYR A 205 -4.71 25.55 18.82
N LEU A 206 -3.43 25.34 18.59
CA LEU A 206 -2.51 24.69 19.51
C LEU A 206 -1.28 25.58 19.73
N LYS A 207 -1.17 26.18 20.92
CA LYS A 207 0.12 26.66 21.41
C LYS A 207 1.10 25.49 21.43
N ALA A 208 2.27 25.65 20.83
CA ALA A 208 3.36 24.68 20.97
C ALA A 208 3.66 24.48 22.47
N TYR A 209 3.47 23.25 22.95
CA TYR A 209 3.68 22.90 24.35
C TYR A 209 5.17 22.83 24.64
N ASP A 210 5.60 23.45 25.75
CA ASP A 210 6.98 23.39 26.23
C ASP A 210 7.18 22.10 27.05
N TYR A 211 7.93 21.15 26.47
CA TYR A 211 8.22 19.83 27.05
C TYR A 211 9.43 19.83 28.00
N SER A 212 10.03 20.99 28.29
CA SER A 212 11.23 21.07 29.15
C SER A 212 10.95 20.97 30.66
N VAL A 213 9.69 20.91 31.09
CA VAL A 213 9.31 20.76 32.51
C VAL A 213 8.45 19.51 32.74
N PRO A 214 8.93 18.50 33.49
CA PRO A 214 8.13 17.32 33.79
C PRO A 214 7.08 17.64 34.86
N ARG A 215 5.80 17.39 34.51
CA ARG A 215 4.66 17.44 35.41
C ARG A 215 4.43 16.06 36.02
N VAL A 216 4.54 15.99 37.35
CA VAL A 216 4.00 14.93 38.23
C VAL A 216 4.89 13.69 38.46
N GLN A 217 5.03 13.38 39.76
CA GLN A 217 5.70 12.23 40.33
C GLN A 217 4.87 10.94 40.17
N SER A 218 5.60 9.84 40.01
CA SER A 218 5.20 8.44 39.84
C SER A 218 3.90 7.97 40.53
N SER A 219 3.08 7.23 39.78
CA SER A 219 2.39 6.03 40.29
C SER A 219 2.05 5.05 39.16
N ASN A 220 2.56 3.82 39.28
CA ASN A 220 2.44 2.70 38.34
C ASN A 220 1.00 2.24 38.11
N ILE A 221 0.38 2.66 37.01
CA ILE A 221 -0.76 1.98 36.40
C ILE A 221 -0.37 1.73 34.94
N SER A 222 -0.34 0.47 34.54
CA SER A 222 -0.07 0.04 33.16
C SER A 222 -1.11 0.66 32.23
N ASN A 223 -0.76 1.78 31.63
CA ASN A 223 -1.60 2.55 30.72
C ASN A 223 -1.32 2.02 29.30
N PRO A 224 -2.32 1.70 28.47
CA PRO A 224 -2.11 1.35 27.07
C PRO A 224 -1.32 2.42 26.28
N VAL A 225 -1.33 3.67 26.76
CA VAL A 225 -0.46 4.75 26.24
C VAL A 225 1.02 4.51 26.57
N TRP A 226 1.36 3.91 27.72
CA TRP A 226 2.73 3.54 28.07
C TRP A 226 3.28 2.42 27.19
N GLU A 227 2.43 1.48 26.77
CA GLU A 227 2.83 0.41 25.86
C GLU A 227 3.16 0.98 24.47
N ILE A 228 2.32 1.91 23.98
CA ILE A 228 2.56 2.66 22.73
C ILE A 228 3.81 3.54 22.85
N LEU A 229 4.06 4.17 24.00
CA LEU A 229 5.27 4.98 24.24
C LEU A 229 6.54 4.12 24.30
N LEU A 230 6.47 2.92 24.90
CA LEU A 230 7.58 1.96 24.92
C LEU A 230 7.89 1.40 23.52
N GLU A 231 6.87 1.18 22.70
CA GLU A 231 7.05 0.88 21.29
C GLU A 231 7.68 2.06 20.53
N ARG A 232 7.26 3.29 20.83
CA ARG A 232 7.82 4.52 20.25
C ARG A 232 9.27 4.76 20.69
N GLU A 233 9.61 4.50 21.94
CA GLU A 233 10.97 4.63 22.47
C GLU A 233 11.90 3.54 21.91
N LYS A 234 11.39 2.32 21.70
CA LYS A 234 12.11 1.27 20.96
C LYS A 234 12.34 1.67 19.50
N LEU A 235 11.35 2.31 18.87
CA LEU A 235 11.47 2.83 17.51
C LEU A 235 12.47 3.99 17.44
N GLU A 236 12.41 4.94 18.37
CA GLU A 236 13.34 6.06 18.48
C GLU A 236 14.76 5.58 18.77
N ASN A 237 14.96 4.60 19.66
CA ASN A 237 16.28 4.03 19.90
C ASN A 237 16.81 3.25 18.69
N LYS A 238 15.92 2.64 17.91
CA LYS A 238 16.28 1.99 16.63
C LYS A 238 16.68 3.02 15.59
N ILE A 239 15.95 4.14 15.51
CA ILE A 239 16.25 5.29 14.64
C ILE A 239 17.56 5.96 15.07
N ILE A 240 17.80 6.14 16.37
CA ILE A 240 19.04 6.71 16.92
C ILE A 240 20.23 5.78 16.67
N LYS A 241 20.06 4.45 16.79
CA LYS A 241 21.10 3.48 16.42
C LYS A 241 21.38 3.46 14.93
N GLN A 242 20.37 3.62 14.09
CA GLN A 242 20.53 3.72 12.64
C GLN A 242 21.11 5.07 12.21
N ALA A 243 20.90 6.14 12.99
CA ALA A 243 21.46 7.46 12.77
C ALA A 243 22.89 7.64 13.31
N LEU A 244 23.46 6.61 13.97
CA LEU A 244 24.83 6.60 14.52
C LEU A 244 25.80 5.65 13.77
N ILE A 245 25.41 5.12 12.61
CA ILE A 245 26.29 4.47 11.62
C ILE A 245 26.08 5.19 10.29
#